data_AF-A0A4Y2G449-F1
#
_entry.id   AF-A0A4Y2G449-F1
#
_cell.length_a   1.000
_cell.length_b   1.000
_cell.length_c   1.000
_cell.angle_alpha   90.00
_cell.angle_beta   90.00
_cell.angle_gamma   90.00
#
_symmetry.space_group_name_H-M   'P 1'
#
loop_
_entity.id
_entity.type
_entity.pdbx_description
1 polymer ?
#
loop_
_entity_poly.entity_id
_entity_poly.type
_entity_poly.pdbx_seq_one_letter_code
_entity_poly.pdbx_strand_id
1 'polypeptide(L)'
;MLQLENLIDPSVFRRFIQRFFNVRCFAKFRCGTSTDMIIEQSLMKSMQTDGGISRGRSTQESVISKWVYSVHAMNTVCEGLEDLANVKVDTTDKHVDASDSLVKRGTEDIKKLLEWFLLHDPFPVFEKIISIASGVFGDEKISSRNAREVGITSMTRTFGQTFNNIKLKYVDKVLPFLTISSAIKVHDEKVPIDPVLLFQRMSITKSFEDELQTFFKYELALYPLSLFDATGMCKTQKSTIYDCFQRTNVEVDNTNTTYIIDGGYLLHRVV
;
A
#
# COMPACT_ATOMS: atom_id res chain seq x y z
N MET A 1 -7.76 -11.27 39.41
CA MET A 1 -7.56 -9.79 39.32
C MET A 1 -6.74 -9.21 40.46
N LEU A 2 -6.94 -9.60 41.73
CA LEU A 2 -6.23 -9.00 42.89
C LEU A 2 -4.69 -9.17 42.88
N GLN A 3 -4.15 -10.12 42.11
CA GLN A 3 -2.70 -10.35 41.98
C GLN A 3 -2.16 -9.95 40.59
N LEU A 4 -2.93 -9.20 39.80
CA LEU A 4 -2.55 -8.85 38.43
C LEU A 4 -1.22 -8.07 38.38
N GLU A 5 -0.94 -7.25 39.39
CA GLU A 5 0.31 -6.50 39.54
C GLU A 5 1.56 -7.38 39.51
N ASN A 6 1.47 -8.62 40.01
CA ASN A 6 2.60 -9.56 40.09
C ASN A 6 2.76 -10.44 38.85
N LEU A 7 1.77 -10.44 37.95
CA LEU A 7 1.69 -11.37 36.81
C LEU A 7 1.97 -10.71 35.45
N ILE A 8 1.98 -9.38 35.40
CA ILE A 8 2.19 -8.64 34.16
C ILE A 8 3.29 -7.60 34.34
N ASP A 9 3.84 -7.13 33.23
CA ASP A 9 4.85 -6.07 33.25
C ASP A 9 4.35 -4.83 34.04
N PRO A 10 5.14 -4.33 35.01
CA PRO A 10 4.74 -3.21 35.87
C PRO A 10 4.34 -1.94 35.10
N SER A 11 4.93 -1.72 33.91
CA SER A 11 4.61 -0.55 33.08
C SER A 11 3.26 -0.69 32.38
N VAL A 12 2.87 -1.91 32.00
CA VAL A 12 1.55 -2.23 31.44
C VAL A 12 0.49 -2.14 32.54
N PHE A 13 0.75 -2.69 33.73
CA PHE A 13 -0.16 -2.59 34.88
C PHE A 13 -0.45 -1.15 35.27
N ARG A 14 0.58 -0.30 35.37
CA ARG A 14 0.41 1.12 35.67
C ARG A 14 -0.46 1.84 34.63
N ARG A 15 -0.25 1.56 33.34
CA ARG A 15 -1.04 2.15 32.25
C ARG A 15 -2.49 1.65 32.24
N PHE A 16 -2.72 0.39 32.61
CA PHE A 16 -4.04 -0.18 32.80
C PHE A 16 -4.82 0.54 33.92
N ILE A 17 -4.21 0.71 35.09
CA ILE A 17 -4.81 1.43 36.23
C ILE A 17 -5.13 2.90 35.86
N GLN A 18 -4.28 3.51 35.03
CA GLN A 18 -4.49 4.87 34.50
C GLN A 18 -5.52 4.95 33.37
N ARG A 19 -6.24 3.86 33.05
CA ARG A 19 -7.27 3.77 32.01
C ARG A 19 -6.79 4.05 30.58
N PHE A 20 -5.50 3.84 30.30
CA PHE A 20 -5.03 3.86 28.93
C PHE A 20 -5.52 2.61 28.18
N PHE A 21 -6.09 2.83 27.00
CA PHE A 21 -6.62 1.74 26.18
C PHE A 21 -5.53 1.01 25.38
N ASN A 22 -4.46 1.71 24.99
CA ASN A 22 -3.38 1.17 24.16
C ASN A 22 -2.01 1.35 24.84
N VAL A 23 -1.24 0.26 24.88
CA VAL A 23 0.14 0.23 25.38
C VAL A 23 1.08 -0.25 24.28
N ARG A 24 2.27 0.35 24.23
CA ARG A 24 3.30 -0.01 23.26
C ARG A 24 4.24 -1.03 23.90
N CYS A 25 4.19 -2.28 23.44
CA CYS A 25 5.10 -3.34 23.89
C CYS A 25 6.44 -3.36 23.15
N PHE A 26 6.52 -2.75 21.95
CA PHE A 26 7.73 -2.73 21.12
C PHE A 26 8.02 -1.34 20.55
N ALA A 27 9.30 -1.04 20.32
CA ALA A 27 9.77 0.23 19.75
C ALA A 27 9.52 0.37 18.22
N LYS A 28 8.49 -0.29 17.67
CA LYS A 28 8.11 -0.23 16.26
C LYS A 28 7.01 0.81 16.02
N PHE A 29 7.01 1.41 14.82
CA PHE A 29 6.01 2.41 14.42
C PHE A 29 4.63 1.75 14.30
N ARG A 30 3.58 2.38 14.85
CA ARG A 30 2.18 1.89 14.89
C ARG A 30 1.96 0.53 15.59
N CYS A 31 2.79 0.16 16.56
CA CYS A 31 2.62 -1.06 17.36
C CYS A 31 1.94 -0.82 18.72
N GLY A 32 0.77 -0.20 18.71
CA GLY A 32 -0.07 -0.07 19.92
C GLY A 32 -0.98 -1.29 20.05
N THR A 33 -0.92 -1.98 21.19
CA THR A 33 -1.77 -3.13 21.51
C THR A 33 -2.70 -2.73 22.64
N SER A 34 -3.95 -3.18 22.62
CA SER A 34 -4.87 -2.85 23.70
C SER A 34 -4.44 -3.48 25.02
N THR A 35 -4.65 -2.77 26.12
CA THR A 35 -4.18 -3.19 27.45
C THR A 35 -4.86 -4.48 27.91
N ASP A 36 -6.15 -4.62 27.57
CA ASP A 36 -6.93 -5.84 27.83
C ASP A 36 -6.37 -7.05 27.06
N MET A 37 -6.03 -6.85 25.78
CA MET A 37 -5.41 -7.90 24.97
C MET A 37 -4.04 -8.31 25.53
N ILE A 38 -3.25 -7.39 26.09
CA ILE A 38 -1.97 -7.76 26.74
C ILE A 38 -2.21 -8.60 28.00
N ILE A 39 -3.21 -8.23 28.82
CA ILE A 39 -3.57 -8.98 30.02
C ILE A 39 -4.05 -10.38 29.66
N GLU A 40 -4.95 -10.49 28.68
CA GLU A 40 -5.45 -11.76 28.15
C GLU A 40 -4.28 -12.61 27.63
N GLN A 41 -3.41 -12.05 26.81
CA GLN A 41 -2.30 -12.79 26.23
C GLN A 41 -1.30 -13.28 27.28
N SER A 42 -1.00 -12.47 28.31
CA SER A 42 -0.14 -12.90 29.42
C SER A 42 -0.78 -14.02 30.24
N LEU A 43 -2.08 -13.93 30.52
CA LEU A 43 -2.80 -14.98 31.26
C LEU A 43 -2.99 -16.27 30.43
N MET A 44 -3.21 -16.13 29.12
CA MET A 44 -3.39 -17.24 28.19
C MET A 44 -2.08 -17.88 27.74
N LYS A 45 -0.92 -17.25 28.03
CA LYS A 45 0.40 -17.72 27.60
C LYS A 45 0.65 -19.18 28.03
N SER A 46 0.34 -19.52 29.28
CA SER A 46 0.49 -20.88 29.82
C SER A 46 -0.59 -21.85 29.30
N MET A 47 -1.76 -21.35 28.87
CA MET A 47 -2.83 -22.17 28.28
C MET A 47 -2.54 -22.61 26.85
N GLN A 48 -1.66 -21.90 26.15
CA GLN A 48 -1.34 -22.10 24.72
C GLN A 48 0.00 -22.83 24.50
N THR A 49 0.73 -23.18 25.56
CA THR A 49 1.99 -23.98 25.47
C THR A 49 1.71 -25.44 25.10
N ASP A 50 2.75 -26.17 24.67
CA ASP A 50 2.67 -27.61 24.46
C ASP A 50 2.38 -28.34 25.79
N GLY A 51 1.22 -29.02 25.84
CA GLY A 51 0.67 -29.60 27.07
C GLY A 51 -0.38 -28.73 27.78
N GLY A 52 -0.63 -27.52 27.27
CA GLY A 52 -1.71 -26.63 27.70
C GLY A 52 -3.09 -27.06 27.18
N ILE A 53 -4.13 -26.48 27.77
CA ILE A 53 -5.54 -26.82 27.50
C ILE A 53 -5.97 -26.55 26.04
N SER A 54 -5.35 -25.55 25.39
CA SER A 54 -5.77 -25.09 24.05
C SER A 54 -5.30 -25.99 22.91
N ARG A 55 -4.31 -26.87 23.15
CA ARG A 55 -3.66 -27.72 22.13
C ARG A 55 -4.14 -29.19 22.14
N GLY A 56 -5.22 -29.49 22.86
CA GLY A 56 -6.12 -30.60 22.49
C GLY A 56 -5.88 -31.99 23.09
N ARG A 57 -5.47 -32.13 24.37
CA ARG A 57 -5.31 -33.47 24.97
C ARG A 57 -6.48 -34.01 25.80
N SER A 58 -7.42 -33.18 26.30
CA SER A 58 -8.69 -33.63 26.89
C SER A 58 -9.66 -32.46 27.12
N THR A 59 -10.94 -32.64 26.79
CA THR A 59 -12.03 -31.68 27.06
C THR A 59 -12.84 -32.04 28.31
N GLN A 60 -12.44 -33.08 29.06
CA GLN A 60 -13.14 -33.48 30.27
C GLN A 60 -12.98 -32.44 31.37
N GLU A 61 -14.09 -32.04 31.99
CA GLU A 61 -14.15 -31.02 33.03
C GLU A 61 -13.19 -31.30 34.19
N SER A 62 -13.05 -32.56 34.60
CA SER A 62 -12.13 -32.98 35.67
C SER A 62 -10.65 -32.73 35.34
N VAL A 63 -10.25 -32.82 34.07
CA VAL A 63 -8.88 -32.57 33.60
C VAL A 63 -8.65 -31.06 33.48
N ILE A 64 -9.65 -30.33 32.98
CA ILE A 64 -9.65 -28.87 32.90
C ILE A 64 -9.51 -28.27 34.31
N SER A 65 -10.31 -28.73 35.27
CA SER A 65 -10.24 -28.27 36.66
C SER A 65 -8.87 -28.55 37.28
N LYS A 66 -8.34 -29.77 37.14
CA LYS A 66 -6.99 -30.11 37.63
C LYS A 66 -5.93 -29.20 37.04
N TRP A 67 -6.00 -28.95 35.73
CA TRP A 67 -5.07 -28.05 35.05
C TRP A 67 -5.20 -26.61 35.57
N VAL A 68 -6.43 -26.07 35.69
CA VAL A 68 -6.69 -24.72 36.21
C VAL A 68 -6.19 -24.55 37.65
N TYR A 69 -6.32 -25.57 38.51
CA TYR A 69 -5.78 -25.50 39.87
C TYR A 69 -4.26 -25.66 39.92
N SER A 70 -3.67 -26.48 39.06
CA SER A 70 -2.23 -26.74 39.05
C SER A 70 -1.41 -25.67 38.30
N VAL A 71 -1.98 -25.01 37.29
CA VAL A 71 -1.26 -24.04 36.45
C VAL A 71 -0.73 -22.87 37.28
N HIS A 72 -1.48 -22.40 38.28
CA HIS A 72 -1.04 -21.27 39.10
C HIS A 72 0.24 -21.58 39.88
N ALA A 73 0.33 -22.77 40.49
CA ALA A 73 1.53 -23.20 41.19
C ALA A 73 2.70 -23.51 40.23
N MET A 74 2.39 -24.06 39.05
CA MET A 74 3.39 -24.41 38.04
C MET A 74 3.96 -23.20 37.32
N ASN A 75 3.18 -22.12 37.14
CA ASN A 75 3.64 -20.91 36.45
C ASN A 75 4.81 -20.26 37.17
N THR A 76 4.74 -20.17 38.50
CA THR A 76 5.84 -19.64 39.33
C THR A 76 7.11 -20.49 39.21
N VAL A 77 6.96 -21.81 39.09
CA VAL A 77 8.11 -22.73 38.89
C VAL A 77 8.71 -22.55 37.49
N CYS A 78 7.87 -22.42 36.46
CA CYS A 78 8.31 -22.17 35.10
C CYS A 78 9.03 -20.82 34.98
N GLU A 79 8.48 -19.74 35.55
CA GLU A 79 9.12 -18.42 35.61
C GLU A 79 10.49 -18.48 36.30
N GLY A 80 10.57 -19.16 37.45
CA GLY A 80 11.85 -19.35 38.15
C GLY A 80 12.87 -20.16 37.34
N LEU A 81 12.44 -21.13 36.54
CA LEU A 81 13.30 -21.89 35.63
C LEU A 81 13.76 -21.04 34.43
N GLU A 82 12.88 -20.18 33.90
CA GLU A 82 13.21 -19.23 32.83
C GLU A 82 14.27 -18.22 33.27
N ASP A 83 14.08 -17.65 34.47
CA ASP A 83 15.04 -16.72 35.07
C ASP A 83 16.39 -17.41 35.37
N LEU A 84 16.36 -18.64 35.89
CA LEU A 84 17.57 -19.43 36.15
C LEU A 84 18.33 -19.77 34.87
N ALA A 85 17.61 -20.12 33.81
CA ALA A 85 18.19 -20.44 32.51
C ALA A 85 18.57 -19.19 31.70
N ASN A 86 18.15 -18.00 32.13
CA ASN A 86 18.21 -16.75 31.37
C ASN A 86 17.58 -16.90 29.96
N VAL A 87 16.51 -17.69 29.87
CA VAL A 87 15.75 -17.94 28.64
C VAL A 87 14.31 -17.57 28.91
N LYS A 88 13.80 -16.54 28.23
CA LYS A 88 12.36 -16.25 28.24
C LYS A 88 11.67 -17.12 27.21
N VAL A 89 10.79 -18.02 27.66
CA VAL A 89 10.00 -18.86 26.76
C VAL A 89 8.80 -18.03 26.32
N ASP A 90 9.04 -17.08 25.42
CA ASP A 90 7.96 -16.45 24.67
C ASP A 90 7.42 -17.48 23.69
N THR A 91 6.27 -18.03 24.04
CA THR A 91 5.59 -19.09 23.30
C THR A 91 5.54 -18.73 21.81
N THR A 92 6.13 -19.62 21.03
CA THR A 92 6.50 -19.56 19.63
C THR A 92 5.30 -19.62 18.68
N ASP A 93 4.42 -18.61 18.72
CA ASP A 93 3.40 -18.45 17.65
C ASP A 93 2.90 -17.01 17.41
N LYS A 94 3.36 -16.01 18.17
CA LYS A 94 2.92 -14.59 17.96
C LYS A 94 3.92 -13.72 17.20
N HIS A 95 5.07 -14.29 16.83
CA HIS A 95 6.06 -13.64 15.98
C HIS A 95 6.54 -14.60 14.90
N VAL A 96 5.60 -15.18 14.15
CA VAL A 96 5.91 -16.00 12.96
C VAL A 96 6.89 -15.26 12.05
N ASP A 97 6.68 -13.96 11.84
CA ASP A 97 7.55 -13.07 11.04
C ASP A 97 8.97 -12.84 11.59
N ALA A 98 9.21 -13.10 12.88
CA ALA A 98 10.54 -12.98 13.49
C ALA A 98 11.17 -14.35 13.82
N SER A 99 10.54 -15.45 13.36
CA SER A 99 11.14 -16.76 13.46
C SER A 99 12.47 -16.82 12.72
N ASP A 100 13.45 -17.54 13.27
CA ASP A 100 14.79 -17.67 12.68
C ASP A 100 14.75 -18.15 11.23
N SER A 101 13.75 -18.98 10.88
CA SER A 101 13.55 -19.48 9.52
C SER A 101 13.12 -18.38 8.55
N LEU A 102 12.21 -17.47 8.95
CA LEU A 102 11.76 -16.35 8.11
C LEU A 102 12.77 -15.21 8.08
N VAL A 103 13.51 -14.96 9.17
CA VAL A 103 14.65 -14.03 9.18
C VAL A 103 15.73 -14.52 8.21
N LYS A 104 16.03 -15.83 8.22
CA LYS A 104 16.98 -16.45 7.30
C LYS A 104 16.50 -16.35 5.85
N ARG A 105 15.24 -16.69 5.57
CA ARG A 105 14.64 -16.56 4.24
C ARG A 105 14.64 -15.12 3.74
N GLY A 106 14.23 -14.16 4.56
CA GLY A 106 14.25 -12.74 4.22
C GLY A 106 15.67 -12.24 3.92
N THR A 107 16.66 -12.71 4.67
CA THR A 107 18.08 -12.40 4.40
C THR A 107 18.55 -12.99 3.05
N GLU A 108 18.16 -14.23 2.75
CA GLU A 108 18.45 -14.89 1.46
C GLU A 108 17.76 -14.16 0.29
N ASP A 109 16.51 -13.71 0.45
CA ASP A 109 15.78 -13.00 -0.59
C ASP A 109 16.32 -11.57 -0.81
N ILE A 110 16.73 -10.87 0.26
CA ILE A 110 17.46 -9.59 0.14
C ILE A 110 18.76 -9.78 -0.65
N LYS A 111 19.52 -10.85 -0.39
CA LYS A 111 20.73 -11.15 -1.16
C LYS A 111 20.45 -11.35 -2.64
N LYS A 112 19.42 -12.14 -2.99
CA LYS A 112 19.00 -12.32 -4.39
C LYS A 112 18.60 -10.99 -5.05
N LEU A 113 17.87 -10.14 -4.32
CA LEU A 113 17.46 -8.83 -4.83
C LEU A 113 18.68 -7.92 -5.08
N LEU A 114 19.65 -7.93 -4.17
CA LEU A 114 20.91 -7.19 -4.33
C LEU A 114 21.74 -7.72 -5.49
N GLU A 115 21.89 -9.04 -5.61
CA GLU A 115 22.56 -9.67 -6.77
C GLU A 115 21.87 -9.27 -8.08
N TRP A 116 20.52 -9.26 -8.10
CA TRP A 116 19.76 -8.84 -9.27
C TRP A 116 20.00 -7.38 -9.62
N PHE A 117 20.02 -6.45 -8.65
CA PHE A 117 20.33 -5.04 -8.88
C PHE A 117 21.79 -4.77 -9.25
N LEU A 118 22.73 -5.60 -8.80
CA LEU A 118 24.14 -5.52 -9.23
C LEU A 118 24.29 -5.90 -10.71
N LEU A 119 23.50 -6.89 -11.17
CA LEU A 119 23.47 -7.31 -12.57
C LEU A 119 22.63 -6.36 -13.45
N HIS A 120 21.58 -5.77 -12.89
CA HIS A 120 20.67 -4.87 -13.58
C HIS A 120 20.63 -3.54 -12.84
N ASP A 121 21.46 -2.60 -13.27
CA ASP A 121 21.44 -1.24 -12.73
C ASP A 121 20.02 -0.66 -12.90
N PRO A 122 19.28 -0.39 -11.80
CA PRO A 122 17.94 0.17 -11.90
C PRO A 122 17.95 1.64 -12.35
N PHE A 123 19.12 2.29 -12.32
CA PHE A 123 19.30 3.68 -12.75
C PHE A 123 20.51 3.83 -13.69
N PRO A 124 20.48 3.18 -14.87
CA PRO A 124 21.57 3.34 -15.83
C PRO A 124 21.74 4.81 -16.18
N VAL A 125 22.99 5.23 -16.37
CA VAL A 125 23.29 6.59 -16.81
C VAL A 125 22.82 6.75 -18.26
N PHE A 126 21.67 7.41 -18.43
CA PHE A 126 21.14 7.78 -19.74
C PHE A 126 21.33 9.27 -20.01
N GLU A 127 21.62 9.62 -21.26
CA GLU A 127 21.65 11.02 -21.72
C GLU A 127 20.28 11.69 -21.59
N LYS A 128 19.20 10.93 -21.82
CA LYS A 128 17.81 11.40 -21.76
C LYS A 128 17.16 11.05 -20.43
N ILE A 129 16.25 11.91 -19.97
CA ILE A 129 15.46 11.66 -18.75
C ILE A 129 14.41 10.58 -19.06
N ILE A 130 14.22 9.61 -18.18
CA ILE A 130 13.24 8.53 -18.36
C ILE A 130 12.30 8.50 -17.15
N SER A 131 11.00 8.35 -17.41
CA SER A 131 10.02 8.06 -16.36
C SER A 131 10.07 6.58 -16.00
N ILE A 132 10.44 6.24 -14.76
CA ILE A 132 10.50 4.85 -14.30
C ILE A 132 9.10 4.20 -14.27
N ALA A 133 8.07 4.99 -13.95
CA ALA A 133 6.70 4.49 -13.85
C ALA A 133 6.08 4.15 -15.22
N SER A 134 6.43 4.89 -16.27
CA SER A 134 5.81 4.74 -17.60
C SER A 134 6.77 4.27 -18.70
N GLY A 135 8.08 4.23 -18.44
CA GLY A 135 9.11 3.93 -19.44
C GLY A 135 9.25 5.00 -20.54
N VAL A 136 8.58 6.14 -20.41
CA VAL A 136 8.57 7.20 -21.42
C VAL A 136 9.88 7.99 -21.37
N PHE A 137 10.50 8.17 -22.54
CA PHE A 137 11.68 9.01 -22.72
C PHE A 137 11.29 10.48 -22.81
N GLY A 138 12.07 11.30 -22.12
CA GLY A 138 11.91 12.74 -22.12
C GLY A 138 12.53 13.37 -23.36
N ASP A 139 11.80 14.32 -23.93
CA ASP A 139 12.31 15.22 -24.97
C ASP A 139 13.27 16.27 -24.34
N GLU A 140 14.08 16.94 -25.16
CA GLU A 140 15.02 18.00 -24.73
C GLU A 140 14.33 19.14 -23.98
N LYS A 141 13.03 19.32 -24.22
CA LYS A 141 12.19 20.34 -23.59
C LYS A 141 11.76 19.99 -22.16
N ILE A 142 11.96 18.75 -21.69
CA ILE A 142 11.50 18.33 -20.37
C ILE A 142 12.48 18.80 -19.29
N SER A 143 12.03 19.77 -18.51
CA SER A 143 12.81 20.38 -17.43
C SER A 143 12.60 19.72 -16.06
N SER A 144 11.92 18.58 -16.00
CA SER A 144 11.56 17.89 -14.74
C SER A 144 12.78 17.57 -13.84
N ARG A 145 13.96 17.29 -14.42
CA ARG A 145 15.20 17.05 -13.65
C ARG A 145 15.64 18.28 -12.86
N ASN A 146 15.43 19.49 -13.40
CA ASN A 146 15.87 20.74 -12.80
C ASN A 146 14.73 21.45 -12.04
N ALA A 147 13.67 20.72 -11.69
CA ALA A 147 12.46 21.31 -11.11
C ALA A 147 12.75 22.12 -9.84
N ARG A 148 13.70 21.65 -9.02
CA ARG A 148 14.13 22.33 -7.80
C ARG A 148 14.82 23.66 -8.10
N GLU A 149 15.73 23.69 -9.06
CA GLU A 149 16.47 24.90 -9.44
C GLU A 149 15.52 25.95 -10.03
N VAL A 150 14.64 25.53 -10.96
CA VAL A 150 13.61 26.41 -11.55
C VAL A 150 12.68 26.96 -10.47
N GLY A 151 12.30 26.13 -9.50
CA GLY A 151 11.50 26.56 -8.34
C GLY A 151 12.20 27.59 -7.47
N ILE A 152 13.49 27.38 -7.17
CA ILE A 152 14.31 28.33 -6.39
C ILE A 152 14.43 29.66 -7.14
N THR A 153 14.79 29.64 -8.43
CA THR A 153 14.89 30.87 -9.25
C THR A 153 13.57 31.63 -9.29
N SER A 154 12.45 30.91 -9.41
CA SER A 154 11.12 31.50 -9.39
C SER A 154 10.80 32.14 -8.03
N MET A 155 11.11 31.44 -6.93
CA MET A 155 10.93 31.95 -5.57
C MET A 155 11.79 33.17 -5.28
N THR A 156 13.05 33.18 -5.69
CA THR A 156 13.95 34.32 -5.52
C THR A 156 13.47 35.55 -6.29
N ARG A 157 12.86 35.36 -7.47
CA ARG A 157 12.26 36.45 -8.24
C ARG A 157 11.04 37.05 -7.53
N THR A 158 10.30 36.23 -6.82
CA THR A 158 9.10 36.64 -6.07
C THR A 158 9.44 37.28 -4.71
N PHE A 159 10.62 36.99 -4.16
CA PHE A 159 11.04 37.50 -2.86
C PHE A 159 11.11 39.04 -2.84
N GLY A 160 10.42 39.66 -1.88
CA GLY A 160 10.39 41.12 -1.72
C GLY A 160 9.45 41.87 -2.66
N GLN A 161 8.72 41.17 -3.55
CA GLN A 161 7.72 41.80 -4.42
C GLN A 161 6.33 41.82 -3.75
N THR A 162 5.57 42.89 -4.01
CA THR A 162 4.14 42.95 -3.66
C THR A 162 3.33 42.08 -4.63
N PHE A 163 2.18 41.55 -4.18
CA PHE A 163 1.35 40.62 -4.95
C PHE A 163 1.00 41.11 -6.37
N ASN A 164 0.73 42.42 -6.56
CA ASN A 164 0.44 43.00 -7.88
C ASN A 164 1.61 42.94 -8.87
N ASN A 165 2.85 42.86 -8.38
CA ASN A 165 4.05 42.87 -9.20
C ASN A 165 4.53 41.46 -9.57
N ILE A 166 3.98 40.43 -8.92
CA ILE A 166 4.33 39.04 -9.20
C ILE A 166 3.71 38.63 -10.54
N LYS A 167 4.56 38.43 -11.54
CA LYS A 167 4.14 37.89 -12.85
C LYS A 167 4.70 36.49 -13.03
N LEU A 168 3.84 35.48 -12.96
CA LEU A 168 4.18 34.10 -13.25
C LEU A 168 3.87 33.80 -14.72
N LYS A 169 4.88 33.37 -15.49
CA LYS A 169 4.71 33.00 -16.91
C LYS A 169 4.71 31.49 -17.05
N TYR A 170 3.96 30.97 -18.03
CA TYR A 170 3.92 29.54 -18.33
C TYR A 170 5.28 28.98 -18.79
N VAL A 171 6.09 29.79 -19.48
CA VAL A 171 7.46 29.43 -19.88
C VAL A 171 8.40 29.18 -18.70
N ASP A 172 8.12 29.78 -17.54
CA ASP A 172 8.92 29.58 -16.32
C ASP A 172 8.50 28.32 -15.55
N LYS A 173 7.40 27.68 -15.96
CA LYS A 173 6.89 26.46 -15.32
C LYS A 173 7.68 25.25 -15.79
N VAL A 174 7.99 24.37 -14.85
CA VAL A 174 8.59 23.05 -15.15
C VAL A 174 7.64 22.24 -16.01
N LEU A 175 8.16 21.66 -17.09
CA LEU A 175 7.41 20.79 -17.98
C LEU A 175 7.47 19.34 -17.48
N PRO A 176 6.34 18.75 -17.06
CA PRO A 176 6.28 17.35 -16.63
C PRO A 176 6.26 16.40 -17.82
N PHE A 177 6.57 15.13 -17.57
CA PHE A 177 6.45 14.03 -18.55
C PHE A 177 5.06 13.90 -19.17
N LEU A 178 4.02 14.29 -18.44
CA LEU A 178 2.65 14.32 -18.91
C LEU A 178 2.46 15.16 -20.19
N THR A 179 3.34 16.14 -20.43
CA THR A 179 3.33 16.97 -21.64
C THR A 179 3.61 16.16 -22.91
N ILE A 180 4.25 14.98 -22.80
CA ILE A 180 4.49 14.11 -23.95
C ILE A 180 3.23 13.34 -24.34
N SER A 181 2.51 12.81 -23.34
CA SER A 181 1.40 11.88 -23.55
C SER A 181 0.05 12.58 -23.72
N SER A 182 -0.18 13.68 -23.00
CA SER A 182 -1.48 14.35 -22.94
C SER A 182 -1.30 15.87 -22.90
N ALA A 183 -0.89 16.45 -24.03
CA ALA A 183 -0.80 17.89 -24.18
C ALA A 183 -1.66 18.42 -25.33
N ILE A 184 -2.29 19.56 -25.11
CA ILE A 184 -2.99 20.32 -26.15
C ILE A 184 -2.15 21.55 -26.52
N LYS A 185 -2.16 21.91 -27.81
CA LYS A 185 -1.51 23.12 -28.31
C LYS A 185 -2.47 24.30 -28.16
N VAL A 186 -2.14 25.25 -27.30
CA VAL A 186 -2.91 26.48 -27.07
C VAL A 186 -2.00 27.67 -27.41
N HIS A 187 -2.36 28.47 -28.41
CA HIS A 187 -1.55 29.62 -28.87
C HIS A 187 -0.06 29.28 -29.08
N ASP A 188 0.21 28.16 -29.76
CA ASP A 188 1.54 27.61 -30.02
C ASP A 188 2.33 27.06 -28.82
N GLU A 189 1.79 27.13 -27.61
CA GLU A 189 2.35 26.48 -26.42
C GLU A 189 1.72 25.11 -26.17
N LYS A 190 2.54 24.09 -25.84
CA LYS A 190 2.04 22.78 -25.42
C LYS A 190 1.70 22.83 -23.93
N VAL A 191 0.42 22.73 -23.61
CA VAL A 191 -0.07 22.70 -22.23
C VAL A 191 -0.41 21.25 -21.85
N PRO A 192 0.26 20.67 -20.84
CA PRO A 192 -0.10 19.35 -20.35
C PRO A 192 -1.48 19.39 -19.68
N ILE A 193 -2.32 18.40 -20.03
CA ILE A 193 -3.60 18.15 -19.40
C ILE A 193 -3.42 17.00 -18.42
N ASP A 194 -3.71 17.32 -17.17
CA ASP A 194 -3.91 16.36 -16.10
C ASP A 194 -5.41 16.11 -15.94
N PRO A 195 -5.92 14.93 -16.34
CA PRO A 195 -7.33 14.58 -16.24
C PRO A 195 -7.86 14.66 -14.80
N VAL A 196 -7.03 14.34 -13.81
CA VAL A 196 -7.41 14.40 -12.39
C VAL A 196 -7.56 15.84 -11.95
N LEU A 197 -6.60 16.70 -12.29
CA LEU A 197 -6.68 18.13 -11.99
C LEU A 197 -7.86 18.80 -12.72
N LEU A 198 -8.12 18.39 -13.96
CA LEU A 198 -9.25 18.88 -14.74
C LEU A 198 -10.59 18.50 -14.08
N PHE A 199 -10.73 17.23 -13.68
CA PHE A 199 -11.89 16.73 -12.95
C PHE A 199 -12.09 17.47 -11.62
N GLN A 200 -11.01 17.69 -10.85
CA GLN A 200 -11.06 18.46 -9.60
C GLN A 200 -11.56 19.89 -9.86
N ARG A 201 -11.05 20.56 -10.90
CA ARG A 201 -11.49 21.92 -11.26
C ARG A 201 -12.95 21.95 -11.69
N MET A 202 -13.40 20.99 -12.49
CA MET A 202 -14.82 20.85 -12.87
C MET A 202 -15.70 20.66 -11.64
N SER A 203 -15.25 19.82 -10.69
CA SER A 203 -15.98 19.55 -9.44
C SER A 203 -16.08 20.76 -8.52
N ILE A 204 -15.11 21.67 -8.55
CA ILE A 204 -15.10 22.92 -7.76
C ILE A 204 -15.87 24.04 -8.46
N THR A 205 -15.84 24.07 -9.80
CA THR A 205 -16.39 25.19 -10.59
C THR A 205 -17.89 25.04 -10.87
N LYS A 206 -18.47 23.85 -10.65
CA LYS A 206 -19.93 23.65 -10.79
C LYS A 206 -20.68 24.57 -9.83
N SER A 207 -21.67 25.29 -10.35
CA SER A 207 -22.59 26.09 -9.53
C SER A 207 -23.75 25.23 -9.03
N PHE A 208 -24.20 24.30 -9.87
CA PHE A 208 -25.29 23.36 -9.58
C PHE A 208 -24.96 21.96 -10.10
N GLU A 209 -25.61 20.93 -9.56
CA GLU A 209 -25.32 19.54 -9.90
C GLU A 209 -25.63 19.21 -11.37
N ASP A 210 -26.60 19.91 -11.94
CA ASP A 210 -27.06 19.78 -13.32
C ASP A 210 -25.99 20.19 -14.34
N GLU A 211 -25.10 21.13 -13.97
CA GLU A 211 -23.97 21.56 -14.82
C GLU A 211 -22.92 20.46 -14.95
N LEU A 212 -22.79 19.61 -13.94
CA LEU A 212 -21.84 18.50 -13.93
C LEU A 212 -22.15 17.50 -15.06
N GLN A 213 -23.43 17.25 -15.34
CA GLN A 213 -23.86 16.43 -16.47
C GLN A 213 -23.41 17.02 -17.81
N THR A 214 -23.35 18.35 -17.91
CA THR A 214 -22.89 19.06 -19.11
C THR A 214 -21.37 18.96 -19.27
N PHE A 215 -20.61 18.96 -18.16
CA PHE A 215 -19.15 18.76 -18.18
C PHE A 215 -18.76 17.36 -18.65
N PHE A 216 -19.55 16.34 -18.30
CA PHE A 216 -19.35 14.96 -18.78
C PHE A 216 -19.98 14.64 -20.13
N LYS A 217 -20.52 15.65 -20.84
CA LYS A 217 -20.97 15.47 -22.23
C LYS A 217 -19.82 15.15 -23.17
N TYR A 218 -18.62 15.61 -22.84
CA TYR A 218 -17.39 15.32 -23.57
C TYR A 218 -16.54 14.33 -22.77
N GLU A 219 -15.92 13.40 -23.48
CA GLU A 219 -15.19 12.29 -22.88
C GLU A 219 -13.93 12.78 -22.14
N LEU A 220 -13.76 12.37 -20.88
CA LEU A 220 -12.58 12.68 -20.05
C LEU A 220 -11.59 11.50 -19.95
N ALA A 221 -11.82 10.44 -20.73
CA ALA A 221 -10.95 9.27 -20.74
C ALA A 221 -9.61 9.57 -21.43
N LEU A 222 -8.53 8.95 -20.93
CA LEU A 222 -7.20 9.01 -21.57
C LEU A 222 -7.15 8.28 -22.92
N TYR A 223 -8.15 7.44 -23.22
CA TYR A 223 -8.21 6.61 -24.42
C TYR A 223 -9.51 6.90 -25.17
N PRO A 224 -9.48 7.17 -26.49
CA PRO A 224 -10.69 7.47 -27.24
C PRO A 224 -11.59 6.23 -27.37
N LEU A 225 -12.91 6.40 -27.23
CA LEU A 225 -13.90 5.34 -27.48
C LEU A 225 -13.81 4.70 -28.88
N SER A 226 -13.11 5.31 -29.84
CA SER A 226 -12.77 4.67 -31.12
C SER A 226 -11.91 3.40 -30.95
N LEU A 227 -11.29 3.22 -29.79
CA LEU A 227 -10.63 1.99 -29.38
C LEU A 227 -11.62 0.92 -28.90
N PHE A 228 -12.94 1.11 -29.00
CA PHE A 228 -13.93 0.13 -28.60
C PHE A 228 -15.03 -0.02 -29.67
N ASP A 229 -15.41 -1.27 -29.97
CA ASP A 229 -16.59 -1.62 -30.76
C ASP A 229 -17.65 -2.28 -29.87
N ALA A 230 -18.80 -2.64 -30.46
CA ALA A 230 -19.91 -3.28 -29.73
C ALA A 230 -19.53 -4.64 -29.09
N THR A 231 -18.37 -5.18 -29.45
CA THR A 231 -17.83 -6.48 -29.01
C THR A 231 -16.64 -6.37 -28.04
N GLY A 232 -16.07 -5.17 -27.86
CA GLY A 232 -14.99 -4.92 -26.89
C GLY A 232 -13.93 -3.92 -27.38
N MET A 233 -12.72 -3.98 -26.83
CA MET A 233 -11.63 -3.08 -27.21
C MET A 233 -11.08 -3.44 -28.60
N CYS A 234 -11.02 -2.49 -29.54
CA CYS A 234 -10.21 -2.47 -30.75
C CYS A 234 -8.72 -2.62 -30.37
N LYS A 235 -8.31 -3.83 -29.99
CA LYS A 235 -6.89 -4.15 -29.85
C LYS A 235 -6.27 -4.04 -31.23
N THR A 236 -5.33 -3.10 -31.40
CA THR A 236 -4.35 -3.22 -32.48
C THR A 236 -3.68 -4.58 -32.37
N GLN A 237 -3.40 -5.18 -33.54
CA GLN A 237 -2.80 -6.50 -33.68
C GLN A 237 -1.43 -6.53 -32.98
N LYS A 238 -1.43 -6.86 -31.69
CA LYS A 238 -0.32 -6.56 -30.77
C LYS A 238 0.91 -7.46 -31.00
N SER A 239 0.77 -8.49 -31.81
CA SER A 239 1.85 -9.40 -32.18
C SER A 239 1.66 -9.93 -33.61
N THR A 240 2.77 -10.17 -34.30
CA THR A 240 2.84 -10.90 -35.58
C THR A 240 2.29 -12.33 -35.46
N ILE A 241 2.21 -12.85 -34.24
CA ILE A 241 1.61 -14.17 -33.92
C ILE A 241 0.09 -14.14 -34.08
N TYR A 242 -0.55 -12.97 -34.07
CA TYR A 242 -2.01 -12.87 -34.25
C TYR A 242 -2.48 -13.41 -35.61
N ASP A 243 -1.67 -13.28 -36.66
CA ASP A 243 -1.94 -13.84 -38.00
C ASP A 243 -1.98 -15.37 -38.01
N CYS A 244 -1.40 -16.03 -37.00
CA CYS A 244 -1.37 -17.49 -36.89
C CYS A 244 -2.66 -18.07 -36.29
N PHE A 245 -3.54 -17.25 -35.70
CA PHE A 245 -4.81 -17.73 -35.15
C PHE A 245 -5.91 -17.70 -36.21
N GLN A 246 -6.63 -18.81 -36.36
CA GLN A 246 -7.84 -18.83 -37.17
C GLN A 246 -8.95 -18.08 -36.43
N ARG A 247 -9.62 -17.12 -37.12
CA ARG A 247 -10.81 -16.45 -36.57
C ARG A 247 -11.91 -17.47 -36.36
N THR A 248 -12.35 -17.60 -35.11
CA THR A 248 -13.52 -18.42 -34.77
C THR A 248 -14.74 -17.50 -34.66
N ASN A 249 -15.70 -17.64 -35.57
CA ASN A 249 -17.00 -16.97 -35.49
C ASN A 249 -17.94 -17.79 -34.59
N VAL A 250 -17.66 -17.82 -33.30
CA VAL A 250 -18.60 -18.42 -32.33
C VAL A 250 -19.52 -17.30 -31.87
N GLU A 251 -20.81 -17.41 -32.18
CA GLU A 251 -21.83 -16.65 -31.46
C GLU A 251 -21.86 -17.18 -30.03
N VAL A 252 -21.35 -16.38 -29.10
CA VAL A 252 -21.38 -16.69 -27.68
C VAL A 252 -22.77 -16.33 -27.16
N ASP A 253 -23.49 -17.33 -26.66
CA ASP A 253 -24.78 -17.13 -26.01
C ASP A 253 -24.58 -16.36 -24.69
N ASN A 254 -25.01 -15.09 -24.67
CA ASN A 254 -24.84 -14.17 -23.55
C ASN A 254 -26.07 -14.13 -22.62
N THR A 255 -26.98 -15.10 -22.72
CA THR A 255 -28.24 -15.11 -21.94
C THR A 255 -28.03 -15.21 -20.42
N ASN A 256 -26.85 -15.62 -19.95
CA ASN A 256 -26.60 -15.86 -18.53
C ASN A 256 -25.21 -15.38 -18.02
N THR A 257 -24.75 -14.22 -18.48
CA THR A 257 -23.45 -13.65 -18.07
C THR A 257 -23.58 -12.49 -17.10
N THR A 258 -22.75 -12.48 -16.05
CA THR A 258 -22.64 -11.37 -15.10
C THR A 258 -21.50 -10.44 -15.52
N TYR A 259 -21.81 -9.16 -15.77
CA TYR A 259 -20.81 -8.15 -16.09
C TYR A 259 -20.26 -7.53 -14.80
N ILE A 260 -18.94 -7.61 -14.60
CA ILE A 260 -18.27 -6.98 -13.46
C ILE A 260 -17.44 -5.81 -13.97
N ILE A 261 -17.70 -4.63 -13.39
CA ILE A 261 -16.89 -3.42 -13.60
C ILE A 261 -15.87 -3.38 -12.48
N ASP A 262 -14.60 -3.65 -12.79
CA ASP A 262 -13.52 -3.48 -11.83
C ASP A 262 -13.14 -1.98 -11.75
N GLY A 263 -12.75 -1.52 -10.56
CA GLY A 263 -12.43 -0.13 -10.22
C GLY A 263 -11.25 0.49 -11.00
N GLY A 264 -10.70 -0.23 -11.99
CA GLY A 264 -9.77 0.25 -12.99
C GLY A 264 -10.40 0.64 -14.35
N TYR A 265 -11.73 0.73 -14.47
CA TYR A 265 -12.45 1.03 -15.73
C TYR A 265 -12.23 0.01 -16.86
N LEU A 266 -11.95 -1.25 -16.53
CA LEU A 266 -11.91 -2.36 -17.48
C LEU A 266 -13.06 -3.32 -17.17
N LEU A 267 -13.92 -3.55 -18.16
CA LEU A 267 -14.98 -4.56 -18.10
C LEU A 267 -14.32 -5.94 -18.27
N HIS A 268 -14.35 -6.75 -17.21
CA HIS A 268 -13.83 -8.10 -17.25
C HIS A 268 -14.98 -9.10 -17.42
N ARG A 269 -14.88 -9.98 -18.43
CA ARG A 269 -15.76 -11.14 -18.58
C ARG A 269 -15.22 -12.25 -17.69
N VAL A 270 -16.02 -12.69 -16.72
CA VAL A 270 -15.78 -13.92 -15.97
C VAL A 270 -16.70 -14.99 -16.57
N VAL A 271 -16.10 -16.12 -16.97
CA VAL A 271 -16.82 -17.33 -17.43
C VAL A 271 -17.06 -18.22 -16.23
#